data_AF-A0A9E3J5E6-F1
#
_entry.id   AF-A0A9E3J5E6-F1
#
_cell.length_a   1.000
_cell.length_b   1.000
_cell.length_c   1.000
_cell.angle_alpha   90.00
_cell.angle_beta   90.00
_cell.angle_gamma   90.00
#
_symmetry.space_group_name_H-M   'P 1'
#
loop_
_entity.id
_entity.type
_entity.pdbx_description
1 polymer ?
#
loop_
_entity_poly.entity_id
_entity_poly.type
_entity_poly.pdbx_seq_one_letter_code
_entity_poly.pdbx_strand_id
1 'polypeptide(L)'
;MAEQSIPVAGPEESGSVEESTSAAGGVPAGSGISRRALLGTAGATGLVLGAAGGAVGYASAPAAATPLTSVGSTEVMFHVKHQPGITEGLQARGHLVAFDLTAGAGRKEAAALLRRWSQTARRLMAGEASGSDDTDVARDAGPSSLTLTFGFGHSFFARTGLEKQRPVALDPLPDFSSDQLDRSRSNGDLWVQIGADDALVAFHA
;
A
#
# COMPACT_ATOMS: atom_id res chain seq x y z
N MET A 1 -29.20 29.56 -3.74
CA MET A 1 -29.36 30.35 -2.51
C MET A 1 -30.36 29.62 -1.64
N ALA A 2 -29.89 28.82 -0.69
CA ALA A 2 -30.68 28.20 0.36
C ALA A 2 -29.78 28.16 1.59
N GLU A 3 -30.21 28.86 2.62
CA GLU A 3 -29.46 29.18 3.83
C GLU A 3 -29.38 28.00 4.82
N GLN A 4 -28.34 28.13 5.65
CA GLN A 4 -27.85 27.28 6.74
C GLN A 4 -28.88 26.95 7.82
N SER A 5 -28.63 25.88 8.59
CA SER A 5 -28.64 25.94 10.07
C SER A 5 -28.00 24.69 10.68
N ILE A 6 -26.91 24.88 11.42
CA ILE A 6 -26.25 23.87 12.27
C ILE A 6 -26.63 24.17 13.72
N PRO A 7 -27.03 23.20 14.56
CA PRO A 7 -27.18 23.44 15.99
C PRO A 7 -25.87 23.12 16.74
N VAL A 8 -25.39 24.11 17.49
CA VAL A 8 -24.40 23.96 18.56
C VAL A 8 -25.17 23.91 19.89
N ALA A 9 -24.90 22.91 20.72
CA ALA A 9 -25.34 22.86 22.11
C ALA A 9 -24.11 22.83 23.04
N GLY A 10 -24.06 23.80 23.96
CA GLY A 10 -22.97 24.02 24.91
C GLY A 10 -22.99 23.10 26.14
N PRO A 11 -21.99 23.22 27.03
CA PRO A 11 -21.78 22.29 28.12
C PRO A 11 -22.30 22.80 29.49
N GLU A 12 -22.31 21.84 30.41
CA GLU A 12 -22.31 21.93 31.89
C GLU A 12 -23.67 21.89 32.61
N GLU A 13 -23.85 20.86 33.45
CA GLU A 13 -24.12 21.13 34.86
C GLU A 13 -23.68 19.98 35.78
N SER A 14 -23.01 20.39 36.85
CA SER A 14 -22.51 19.63 37.98
C SER A 14 -23.66 19.35 38.95
N GLY A 15 -23.82 18.08 39.37
CA GLY A 15 -24.77 17.67 40.40
C GLY A 15 -24.05 16.87 41.48
N SER A 16 -23.74 17.53 42.59
CA SER A 16 -23.28 16.95 43.86
C SER A 16 -24.47 16.49 44.71
N VAL A 17 -24.46 15.23 45.17
CA VAL A 17 -25.28 14.78 46.32
C VAL A 17 -24.49 13.82 47.21
N GLU A 18 -24.18 14.36 48.39
CA GLU A 18 -24.16 13.82 49.75
C GLU A 18 -23.73 12.38 50.11
N GLU A 19 -22.93 12.39 51.16
CA GLU A 19 -22.33 11.33 51.96
C GLU A 19 -23.35 10.71 52.93
N SER A 20 -23.32 9.38 53.08
CA SER A 20 -23.88 8.70 54.26
C SER A 20 -23.04 7.47 54.58
N THR A 21 -22.71 7.38 55.86
CA THR A 21 -21.71 6.55 56.51
C THR A 21 -22.14 5.10 56.70
N SER A 22 -21.21 4.15 56.52
CA SER A 22 -21.23 2.88 57.25
C SER A 22 -19.83 2.30 57.36
N ALA A 23 -19.55 1.69 58.51
CA ALA A 23 -18.24 1.42 59.06
C ALA A 23 -17.68 0.03 58.75
N ALA A 24 -16.34 -0.02 58.90
CA ALA A 24 -15.52 -1.15 59.33
C ALA A 24 -15.30 -2.36 58.40
N GLY A 25 -14.03 -2.55 58.04
CA GLY A 25 -13.50 -3.79 57.46
C GLY A 25 -12.10 -3.59 56.89
N GLY A 26 -11.09 -3.59 57.75
CA GLY A 26 -9.69 -3.36 57.35
C GLY A 26 -9.15 -4.44 56.42
N VAL A 27 -8.52 -4.00 55.33
CA VAL A 27 -7.60 -4.80 54.51
C VAL A 27 -6.28 -4.03 54.39
N PRO A 28 -5.11 -4.67 54.52
CA PRO A 28 -3.84 -3.96 54.42
C PRO A 28 -3.67 -3.41 53.01
N ALA A 29 -3.55 -2.08 52.92
CA ALA A 29 -3.18 -1.40 51.68
C ALA A 29 -1.83 -1.93 51.21
N GLY A 30 -1.82 -2.58 50.04
CA GLY A 30 -0.58 -2.89 49.34
C GLY A 30 0.21 -1.60 49.13
N SER A 31 1.47 -1.59 49.53
CA SER A 31 2.36 -0.45 49.31
C SER A 31 2.59 -0.27 47.80
N GLY A 32 1.74 0.51 47.16
CA GLY A 32 1.96 0.96 45.80
C GLY A 32 3.26 1.77 45.75
N ILE A 33 4.11 1.47 44.77
CA ILE A 33 5.33 2.24 44.52
C ILE A 33 4.91 3.67 44.19
N SER A 34 5.19 4.60 45.09
CA SER A 34 4.90 6.02 44.87
C SER A 34 5.69 6.54 43.68
N ARG A 35 5.06 7.36 42.83
CA ARG A 35 5.73 8.09 41.72
C ARG A 35 6.96 8.85 42.21
N ARG A 36 6.96 9.26 43.49
CA ARG A 36 8.07 9.96 44.14
C ARG A 36 9.25 9.03 44.48
N ALA A 37 9.00 7.75 44.76
CA ALA A 37 10.05 6.76 44.96
C ALA A 37 10.75 6.40 43.64
N LEU A 38 10.00 6.34 42.53
CA LEU A 38 10.52 6.09 41.19
C LEU A 38 11.38 7.25 40.64
N LEU A 39 11.01 8.50 40.97
CA LEU A 39 11.77 9.68 40.57
C LEU A 39 12.97 9.98 41.50
N GLY A 40 12.96 9.46 42.73
CA GLY A 40 14.05 9.61 43.69
C GLY A 40 15.31 8.79 43.37
N THR A 41 15.18 7.70 42.62
CA THR A 41 16.31 6.80 42.27
C THR A 41 17.10 7.24 41.02
N ALA A 42 16.66 8.29 40.32
CA ALA A 42 17.40 8.85 39.18
C ALA A 42 18.62 9.70 39.61
N GLY A 43 18.75 10.03 40.89
CA GLY A 43 19.89 10.74 41.46
C GLY A 43 20.88 9.78 42.14
N ALA A 44 21.99 9.48 41.46
CA ALA A 44 23.27 9.03 42.01
C ALA A 44 23.51 7.54 42.40
N THR A 45 22.57 6.60 42.30
CA THR A 45 22.86 5.16 42.56
C THR A 45 22.18 4.17 41.60
N GLY A 46 22.28 4.42 40.29
CA GLY A 46 21.61 3.62 39.25
C GLY A 46 22.38 2.40 38.70
N LEU A 47 23.46 1.93 39.34
CA LEU A 47 24.33 0.89 38.77
C LEU A 47 24.17 -0.52 39.35
N VAL A 48 23.35 -0.74 40.39
CA VAL A 48 23.29 -2.05 41.08
C VAL A 48 21.96 -2.81 40.86
N LEU A 49 20.93 -2.19 40.27
CA LEU A 49 19.68 -2.87 39.89
C LEU A 49 19.55 -3.15 38.38
N GLY A 50 20.63 -2.96 37.61
CA GLY A 50 20.63 -3.04 36.15
C GLY A 50 20.38 -4.43 35.55
N ALA A 51 20.54 -5.52 36.33
CA ALA A 51 20.38 -6.87 35.81
C ALA A 51 18.92 -7.37 35.79
N ALA A 52 18.08 -6.95 36.74
CA ALA A 52 16.69 -7.41 36.83
C ALA A 52 15.67 -6.43 36.22
N GLY A 53 15.98 -5.12 36.18
CA GLY A 53 15.11 -4.10 35.58
C GLY A 53 15.22 -3.99 34.06
N GLY A 54 16.37 -4.37 33.47
CA GLY A 54 16.57 -4.32 32.01
C GLY A 54 15.66 -5.28 31.23
N ALA A 55 15.32 -6.44 31.82
CA ALA A 55 14.43 -7.41 31.20
C ALA A 55 12.97 -6.95 31.15
N VAL A 56 12.50 -6.23 32.18
CA VAL A 56 11.13 -5.70 32.23
C VAL A 56 10.97 -4.47 31.33
N GLY A 57 11.98 -3.59 31.28
CA GLY A 57 11.96 -2.41 30.40
C GLY A 57 11.91 -2.76 28.90
N TYR A 58 12.54 -3.87 28.49
CA TYR A 58 12.53 -4.32 27.09
C TYR A 58 11.19 -4.96 26.68
N ALA A 59 10.46 -5.57 27.62
CA ALA A 59 9.16 -6.19 27.36
C ALA A 59 8.00 -5.17 27.22
N SER A 60 8.23 -3.92 27.63
CA SER A 60 7.26 -2.81 27.55
C SER A 60 7.67 -1.70 26.59
N ALA A 61 8.73 -1.90 25.78
CA ALA A 61 9.04 -0.98 24.70
C ALA A 61 7.87 -1.01 23.69
N PRO A 62 7.22 0.13 23.40
CA PRO A 62 6.20 0.16 22.37
C PRO A 62 6.82 -0.33 21.06
N ALA A 63 6.07 -1.13 20.29
CA ALA A 63 6.50 -1.53 18.96
C ALA A 63 6.95 -0.28 18.20
N ALA A 64 8.15 -0.33 17.62
CA ALA A 64 8.69 0.80 16.89
C ALA A 64 7.68 1.19 15.80
N ALA A 65 7.25 2.45 15.79
CA ALA A 65 6.35 2.95 14.76
C ALA A 65 7.02 2.81 13.39
N THR A 66 6.24 2.43 12.38
CA THR A 66 6.71 2.38 11.00
C THR A 66 7.22 3.75 10.58
N PRO A 67 8.48 3.88 10.11
CA PRO A 67 9.01 5.18 9.70
C PRO A 67 8.31 5.66 8.43
N LEU A 68 8.13 6.97 8.28
CA LEU A 68 7.55 7.55 7.06
C LEU A 68 8.32 7.16 5.78
N THR A 69 9.63 6.93 5.90
CA THR A 69 10.48 6.47 4.79
C THR A 69 10.07 5.10 4.23
N SER A 70 9.27 4.31 4.96
CA SER A 70 8.75 3.04 4.45
C SER A 70 7.91 3.22 3.20
N VAL A 71 7.25 4.37 3.03
CA VAL A 71 6.47 4.68 1.82
C VAL A 71 7.36 4.60 0.57
N GLY A 72 8.54 5.22 0.61
CA GLY A 72 9.47 5.20 -0.52
C GLY A 72 10.31 3.92 -0.61
N SER A 73 10.65 3.30 0.52
CA SER A 73 11.59 2.16 0.54
C SER A 73 10.95 0.79 0.36
N THR A 74 9.62 0.68 0.37
CA THR A 74 8.94 -0.63 0.22
C THR A 74 9.09 -1.13 -1.21
N GLU A 75 9.61 -2.34 -1.37
CA GLU A 75 9.80 -3.00 -2.66
C GLU A 75 8.82 -4.17 -2.80
N VAL A 76 8.23 -4.35 -3.97
CA VAL A 76 7.42 -5.54 -4.31
C VAL A 76 8.20 -6.43 -5.28
N MET A 77 8.24 -7.74 -5.00
CA MET A 77 8.99 -8.69 -5.80
C MET A 77 8.35 -8.90 -7.18
N PHE A 78 9.12 -8.71 -8.25
CA PHE A 78 8.68 -9.01 -9.61
C PHE A 78 8.68 -10.53 -9.93
N HIS A 79 9.68 -11.25 -9.42
CA HIS A 79 9.84 -12.68 -9.70
C HIS A 79 9.16 -13.55 -8.63
N VAL A 80 7.87 -13.78 -8.83
CA VAL A 80 7.00 -14.56 -7.96
C VAL A 80 6.09 -15.47 -8.79
N LYS A 81 5.36 -16.38 -8.12
CA LYS A 81 4.44 -17.32 -8.79
C LYS A 81 3.26 -16.63 -9.48
N HIS A 82 2.73 -15.57 -8.87
CA HIS A 82 1.60 -14.79 -9.37
C HIS A 82 2.07 -13.37 -9.62
N GLN A 83 1.67 -12.75 -10.74
CA GLN A 83 2.11 -11.40 -11.05
C GLN A 83 1.73 -10.43 -9.91
N PRO A 84 2.61 -9.46 -9.59
CA PRO A 84 2.33 -8.42 -8.62
C PRO A 84 1.22 -7.49 -9.12
N GLY A 85 0.57 -6.76 -8.20
CA GLY A 85 -0.57 -5.87 -8.47
C GLY A 85 -1.94 -6.54 -8.36
N ILE A 86 -1.99 -7.75 -7.77
CA ILE A 86 -3.22 -8.55 -7.63
C ILE A 86 -3.57 -8.78 -6.15
N THR A 87 -2.62 -9.24 -5.35
CA THR A 87 -2.83 -9.60 -3.92
C THR A 87 -2.21 -8.59 -2.96
N GLU A 88 -1.40 -7.69 -3.47
CA GLU A 88 -0.75 -6.61 -2.73
C GLU A 88 -1.78 -5.62 -2.16
N GLY A 89 -1.36 -4.83 -1.16
CA GLY A 89 -2.17 -3.76 -0.62
C GLY A 89 -2.50 -2.70 -1.68
N LEU A 90 -3.59 -1.96 -1.47
CA LEU A 90 -3.98 -0.86 -2.35
C LEU A 90 -2.88 0.21 -2.37
N GLN A 91 -2.48 0.62 -3.57
CA GLN A 91 -1.49 1.66 -3.81
C GLN A 91 -2.15 3.03 -3.96
N ALA A 92 -1.44 4.09 -3.57
CA ALA A 92 -1.97 5.45 -3.61
C ALA A 92 -2.20 6.00 -5.04
N ARG A 93 -1.48 5.47 -6.04
CA ARG A 93 -1.50 5.91 -7.44
C ARG A 93 -1.65 4.72 -8.37
N GLY A 94 -2.39 4.91 -9.46
CA GLY A 94 -2.61 3.88 -10.48
C GLY A 94 -2.77 4.45 -11.89
N HIS A 95 -2.14 3.79 -12.85
CA HIS A 95 -2.32 4.02 -14.29
C HIS A 95 -2.77 2.71 -14.94
N LEU A 96 -3.85 2.78 -15.72
CA LEU A 96 -4.34 1.67 -16.53
C LEU A 96 -4.22 2.06 -18.00
N VAL A 97 -3.53 1.22 -18.77
CA VAL A 97 -3.27 1.48 -20.18
C VAL A 97 -3.50 0.22 -21.00
N ALA A 98 -4.16 0.40 -22.14
CA ALA A 98 -4.33 -0.64 -23.14
C ALA A 98 -3.52 -0.26 -24.39
N PHE A 99 -2.97 -1.28 -25.06
CA PHE A 99 -2.21 -1.12 -26.29
C PHE A 99 -2.75 -2.05 -27.36
N ASP A 100 -2.82 -1.55 -28.59
CA ASP A 100 -3.09 -2.35 -29.77
C ASP A 100 -1.80 -2.63 -30.53
N LEU A 101 -1.68 -3.85 -31.05
CA LEU A 101 -0.62 -4.16 -32.00
C LEU A 101 -0.85 -3.36 -33.27
N THR A 102 0.22 -2.80 -33.83
CA THR A 102 0.17 -2.08 -35.11
C THR A 102 0.03 -3.05 -36.28
N ALA A 103 -0.31 -2.52 -37.46
CA ALA A 103 -0.35 -3.33 -38.68
C ALA A 103 1.03 -3.98 -38.94
N GLY A 104 1.04 -5.28 -39.21
CA GLY A 104 2.26 -6.06 -39.44
C GLY A 104 2.96 -6.57 -38.17
N ALA A 105 2.57 -6.11 -36.97
CA ALA A 105 3.07 -6.67 -35.71
C ALA A 105 2.29 -7.94 -35.35
N GLY A 106 3.00 -9.04 -35.13
CA GLY A 106 2.41 -10.33 -34.74
C GLY A 106 3.11 -10.95 -33.55
N ARG A 107 3.12 -12.28 -33.48
CA ARG A 107 3.67 -13.04 -32.34
C ARG A 107 5.13 -12.70 -32.01
N LYS A 108 5.96 -12.53 -33.03
CA LYS A 108 7.40 -12.25 -32.86
C LYS A 108 7.63 -10.89 -32.20
N GLU A 109 6.91 -9.88 -32.67
CA GLU A 109 7.01 -8.51 -32.17
C GLU A 109 6.44 -8.42 -30.75
N ALA A 110 5.30 -9.07 -30.48
CA ALA A 110 4.71 -9.17 -29.16
C ALA A 110 5.64 -9.86 -28.14
N ALA A 111 6.27 -10.97 -28.51
CA ALA A 111 7.23 -11.65 -27.64
C ALA A 111 8.46 -10.78 -27.34
N ALA A 112 8.95 -10.03 -28.32
CA ALA A 112 10.06 -9.09 -28.13
C ALA A 112 9.65 -7.91 -27.22
N LEU A 113 8.42 -7.39 -27.38
CA LEU A 113 7.87 -6.33 -26.54
C LEU A 113 7.76 -6.76 -25.08
N LEU A 114 7.13 -7.91 -24.80
CA LEU A 114 6.99 -8.42 -23.43
C LEU A 114 8.34 -8.70 -22.77
N ARG A 115 9.34 -9.13 -23.54
CA ARG A 115 10.71 -9.30 -23.01
C ARG A 115 11.30 -7.97 -22.55
N ARG A 116 11.14 -6.90 -23.35
CA ARG A 116 11.58 -5.55 -22.97
C ARG A 116 10.81 -5.03 -21.76
N TRP A 117 9.48 -5.10 -21.79
CA TRP A 117 8.64 -4.66 -20.68
C TRP A 117 8.93 -5.42 -19.38
N SER A 118 9.14 -6.74 -19.44
CA SER A 118 9.50 -7.52 -18.25
C SER A 118 10.87 -7.11 -17.70
N GLN A 119 11.83 -6.79 -18.57
CA GLN A 119 13.14 -6.33 -18.16
C GLN A 119 13.07 -4.93 -17.52
N THR A 120 12.26 -4.03 -18.09
CA THR A 120 11.99 -2.69 -17.54
C THR A 120 11.29 -2.80 -16.19
N ALA A 121 10.18 -3.55 -16.11
CA ALA A 121 9.43 -3.76 -14.88
C ALA A 121 10.30 -4.30 -13.74
N ARG A 122 11.13 -5.32 -14.02
CA ARG A 122 12.07 -5.88 -13.04
C ARG A 122 13.01 -4.81 -12.45
N ARG A 123 13.49 -3.88 -13.27
CA ARG A 123 14.40 -2.80 -12.84
C ARG A 123 13.65 -1.74 -12.04
N LEU A 124 12.57 -1.21 -12.61
CA LEU A 124 11.80 -0.13 -11.98
C LEU A 124 11.19 -0.55 -10.65
N MET A 125 10.65 -1.77 -10.59
CA MET A 125 10.08 -2.31 -9.34
C MET A 125 11.12 -2.52 -8.23
N ALA A 126 12.41 -2.59 -8.58
CA ALA A 126 13.53 -2.61 -7.64
C ALA A 126 14.11 -1.20 -7.36
N GLY A 127 13.48 -0.13 -7.87
CA GLY A 127 13.96 1.24 -7.77
C GLY A 127 15.20 1.52 -8.63
N GLU A 128 15.50 0.68 -9.61
CA GLU A 128 16.62 0.87 -10.54
C GLU A 128 16.18 1.64 -11.78
N ALA A 129 17.09 2.40 -12.40
CA ALA A 129 16.85 3.04 -13.69
C ALA A 129 16.54 2.00 -14.80
N SER A 130 15.66 2.38 -15.72
CA SER A 130 15.17 1.56 -16.85
C SER A 130 16.26 1.21 -17.87
N GLY A 131 17.32 2.01 -17.99
CA GLY A 131 18.42 1.79 -18.92
C GLY A 131 19.09 3.09 -19.36
N SER A 132 19.65 3.12 -20.57
CA SER A 132 20.29 4.31 -21.15
C SER A 132 19.31 5.44 -21.48
N ASP A 133 18.04 5.11 -21.66
CA ASP A 133 17.00 6.03 -22.15
C ASP A 133 16.05 6.46 -21.02
N ASP A 134 16.52 6.37 -19.77
CA ASP A 134 15.75 6.76 -18.59
C ASP A 134 15.47 8.27 -18.59
N THR A 135 14.27 8.66 -18.15
CA THR A 135 13.85 10.06 -18.11
C THR A 135 14.29 10.79 -16.84
N ASP A 136 14.84 10.07 -15.85
CA ASP A 136 15.23 10.57 -14.53
C ASP A 136 14.07 11.23 -13.73
N VAL A 137 12.81 11.03 -14.13
CA VAL A 137 11.64 11.67 -13.46
C VAL A 137 11.47 11.22 -12.02
N ALA A 138 11.75 9.95 -11.72
CA ALA A 138 11.69 9.38 -10.38
C ALA A 138 13.07 9.29 -9.72
N ARG A 139 14.05 10.06 -10.20
CA ARG A 139 15.40 10.07 -9.63
C ARG A 139 15.35 10.41 -8.14
N ASP A 140 16.17 9.70 -7.37
CA ASP A 140 16.25 9.77 -5.90
C ASP A 140 15.04 9.20 -5.12
N ALA A 141 13.98 8.76 -5.81
CA ALA A 141 12.90 7.99 -5.18
C ALA A 141 13.32 6.53 -4.98
N GLY A 142 12.77 5.90 -3.94
CA GLY A 142 12.82 4.44 -3.79
C GLY A 142 11.69 3.75 -4.58
N PRO A 143 11.61 2.41 -4.53
CA PRO A 143 10.65 1.63 -5.32
C PRO A 143 9.19 1.99 -5.07
N SER A 144 8.86 2.53 -3.90
CA SER A 144 7.53 3.06 -3.57
C SER A 144 6.38 2.09 -3.83
N SER A 145 6.57 0.82 -3.45
CA SER A 145 5.63 -0.28 -3.66
C SER A 145 5.24 -0.51 -5.13
N LEU A 146 6.06 -0.08 -6.10
CA LEU A 146 5.73 -0.14 -7.52
C LEU A 146 5.44 -1.58 -7.97
N THR A 147 4.36 -1.75 -8.73
CA THR A 147 4.00 -3.00 -9.40
C THR A 147 3.59 -2.74 -10.84
N LEU A 148 4.04 -3.61 -11.75
CA LEU A 148 3.59 -3.65 -13.14
C LEU A 148 2.99 -5.02 -13.45
N THR A 149 1.75 -5.04 -13.94
CA THR A 149 0.99 -6.26 -14.26
C THR A 149 0.63 -6.29 -15.74
N PHE A 150 0.87 -7.41 -16.41
CA PHE A 150 0.60 -7.57 -17.84
C PHE A 150 -0.57 -8.53 -18.11
N GLY A 151 -1.48 -8.11 -19.00
CA GLY A 151 -2.63 -8.88 -19.47
C GLY A 151 -2.75 -8.92 -20.99
N PHE A 152 -3.49 -9.91 -21.49
CA PHE A 152 -3.78 -10.11 -22.91
C PHE A 152 -5.28 -10.06 -23.14
N GLY A 153 -5.73 -9.19 -24.03
CA GLY A 153 -7.13 -9.10 -24.43
C GLY A 153 -7.51 -10.18 -25.45
N HIS A 154 -8.82 -10.31 -25.71
CA HIS A 154 -9.37 -11.31 -26.65
C HIS A 154 -8.77 -11.19 -28.06
N SER A 155 -8.58 -9.95 -28.54
CA SER A 155 -8.09 -9.64 -29.90
C SER A 155 -6.64 -10.02 -30.14
N PHE A 156 -5.79 -9.99 -29.10
CA PHE A 156 -4.37 -10.34 -29.17
C PHE A 156 -4.12 -11.70 -29.82
N PHE A 157 -4.96 -12.68 -29.50
CA PHE A 157 -4.80 -14.05 -29.96
C PHE A 157 -5.02 -14.18 -31.47
N ALA A 158 -5.94 -13.42 -32.06
CA ALA A 158 -6.11 -13.37 -33.51
C ALA A 158 -4.94 -12.62 -34.19
N ARG A 159 -4.48 -11.52 -33.59
CA ARG A 159 -3.36 -10.72 -34.12
C ARG A 159 -2.03 -11.47 -34.13
N THR A 160 -1.89 -12.46 -33.25
CA THR A 160 -0.65 -13.24 -33.09
C THR A 160 -0.75 -14.68 -33.63
N GLY A 161 -1.89 -15.08 -34.20
CA GLY A 161 -2.10 -16.47 -34.67
C GLY A 161 -2.05 -17.50 -33.54
N LEU A 162 -2.57 -17.12 -32.37
CA LEU A 162 -2.60 -17.89 -31.13
C LEU A 162 -4.03 -18.22 -30.67
N GLU A 163 -5.01 -18.23 -31.57
CA GLU A 163 -6.44 -18.44 -31.26
C GLU A 163 -6.67 -19.73 -30.47
N LYS A 164 -5.90 -20.79 -30.76
CA LYS A 164 -5.96 -22.07 -30.03
C LYS A 164 -5.50 -21.98 -28.57
N GLN A 165 -4.76 -20.94 -28.20
CA GLN A 165 -4.29 -20.67 -26.84
C GLN A 165 -5.17 -19.68 -26.09
N ARG A 166 -6.20 -19.12 -26.74
CA ARG A 166 -7.09 -18.15 -26.11
C ARG A 166 -7.92 -18.85 -25.03
N PRO A 167 -7.84 -18.43 -23.76
CA PRO A 167 -8.72 -18.95 -22.73
C PRO A 167 -10.19 -18.67 -23.06
N VAL A 168 -11.08 -19.64 -22.79
CA VAL A 168 -12.55 -19.45 -22.92
C VAL A 168 -13.03 -18.32 -22.01
N ALA A 169 -12.35 -18.09 -20.88
CA ALA A 169 -12.64 -16.98 -19.97
C ALA A 169 -12.45 -15.58 -20.57
N LEU A 170 -11.83 -15.46 -21.75
CA LEU A 170 -11.71 -14.20 -22.50
C LEU A 170 -12.80 -14.03 -23.56
N ASP A 171 -13.83 -14.88 -23.59
CA ASP A 171 -15.00 -14.63 -24.44
C ASP A 171 -15.61 -13.26 -24.11
N PRO A 172 -16.17 -12.53 -25.11
CA PRO A 172 -16.70 -11.21 -24.89
C PRO A 172 -17.74 -11.20 -23.76
N LEU A 173 -17.69 -10.14 -22.95
CA LEU A 173 -18.74 -9.90 -21.98
C LEU A 173 -20.08 -9.72 -22.70
N PRO A 174 -21.21 -10.11 -22.09
CA PRO A 174 -22.52 -9.79 -22.62
C PRO A 174 -22.70 -8.27 -22.76
N ASP A 175 -23.46 -7.84 -23.77
CA ASP A 175 -23.91 -6.44 -23.85
C ASP A 175 -24.97 -6.20 -22.77
N PHE A 176 -24.60 -5.55 -21.67
CA PHE A 176 -25.54 -5.30 -20.57
C PHE A 176 -26.47 -4.15 -20.93
N SER A 177 -27.73 -4.20 -20.48
CA SER A 177 -28.74 -3.19 -20.82
C SER A 177 -28.39 -1.77 -20.35
N SER A 178 -27.49 -1.63 -19.37
CA SER A 178 -27.03 -0.35 -18.81
C SER A 178 -25.72 0.15 -19.40
N ASP A 179 -25.12 -0.58 -20.36
CA ASP A 179 -23.81 -0.23 -20.90
C ASP A 179 -23.83 1.09 -21.67
N GLN A 180 -22.89 1.97 -21.31
CA GLN A 180 -22.59 3.23 -22.00
C GLN A 180 -21.10 3.28 -22.35
N LEU A 181 -20.62 2.20 -22.97
CA LEU A 181 -19.20 1.98 -23.22
C LEU A 181 -18.72 2.80 -24.41
N ASP A 182 -17.71 3.63 -24.16
CA ASP A 182 -16.93 4.25 -25.24
C ASP A 182 -15.96 3.21 -25.81
N ARG A 183 -16.22 2.78 -27.05
CA ARG A 183 -15.40 1.77 -27.74
C ARG A 183 -13.93 2.19 -27.88
N SER A 184 -13.65 3.49 -27.96
CA SER A 184 -12.27 4.00 -28.07
C SER A 184 -11.48 3.91 -26.76
N ARG A 185 -12.18 3.66 -25.63
CA ARG A 185 -11.62 3.53 -24.29
C ARG A 185 -11.89 2.15 -23.68
N SER A 186 -12.20 1.17 -24.51
CA SER A 186 -12.58 -0.19 -24.10
C SER A 186 -11.71 -1.22 -24.82
N ASN A 187 -11.52 -2.38 -24.20
CA ASN A 187 -10.75 -3.50 -24.76
C ASN A 187 -9.27 -3.14 -25.04
N GLY A 188 -8.66 -3.83 -26.01
CA GLY A 188 -7.26 -3.70 -26.42
C GLY A 188 -6.59 -5.06 -26.58
N ASP A 189 -5.48 -5.11 -27.33
CA ASP A 189 -4.68 -6.35 -27.47
C ASP A 189 -3.90 -6.65 -26.18
N LEU A 190 -3.26 -5.64 -25.60
CA LEU A 190 -2.45 -5.75 -24.38
C LEU A 190 -2.99 -4.80 -23.33
N TRP A 191 -2.88 -5.19 -22.06
CA TRP A 191 -3.24 -4.35 -20.93
C TRP A 191 -2.10 -4.31 -19.92
N VAL A 192 -1.85 -3.12 -19.37
CA VAL A 192 -0.87 -2.91 -18.30
C VAL A 192 -1.55 -2.15 -17.15
N GLN A 193 -1.43 -2.69 -15.95
CA GLN A 193 -1.70 -1.98 -14.71
C GLN A 193 -0.37 -1.58 -14.07
N ILE A 194 -0.27 -0.31 -13.72
CA ILE A 194 0.87 0.28 -13.01
C ILE A 194 0.32 0.89 -11.74
N GLY A 195 0.93 0.57 -10.60
CA GLY A 195 0.55 1.19 -9.33
C GLY A 195 1.74 1.36 -8.41
N ALA A 196 1.73 2.42 -7.61
CA ALA A 196 2.77 2.78 -6.66
C ALA A 196 2.22 3.75 -5.59
N ASP A 197 2.96 3.91 -4.51
CA ASP A 197 2.64 4.86 -3.44
C ASP A 197 3.21 6.27 -3.68
N ASP A 198 3.99 6.45 -4.74
CA ASP A 198 4.51 7.74 -5.20
C ASP A 198 4.06 8.04 -6.64
N ALA A 199 3.69 9.29 -6.91
CA ALA A 199 3.13 9.70 -8.20
C ALA A 199 4.19 9.88 -9.30
N LEU A 200 5.42 10.25 -8.96
CA LEU A 200 6.51 10.36 -9.93
C LEU A 200 7.01 8.96 -10.30
N VAL A 201 7.12 8.05 -9.33
CA VAL A 201 7.42 6.64 -9.58
C VAL A 201 6.36 6.00 -10.47
N ALA A 202 5.06 6.23 -10.21
CA ALA A 202 3.99 5.71 -11.04
C ALA A 202 3.98 6.28 -12.47
N PHE A 203 4.32 7.56 -12.64
CA PHE A 203 4.35 8.22 -13.96
C PHE A 203 5.61 7.87 -14.77
N HIS A 204 6.72 7.62 -14.09
CA HIS A 204 7.98 7.23 -14.69
C HIS A 204 7.91 5.84 -15.32
N ALA A 205 7.18 4.93 -14.67
CA ALA A 205 6.92 3.56 -15.13
C ALA A 205 5.94 3.49 -16.31
#